data_AF-A0A7C4BYU4-F1
#
_entry.id   AF-A0A7C4BYU4-F1
#
_cell.length_a   1.000
_cell.length_b   1.000
_cell.length_c   1.000
_cell.angle_alpha   90.00
_cell.angle_beta   90.00
_cell.angle_gamma   90.00
#
_symmetry.space_group_name_H-M   'P 1'
#
loop_
_entity.id
_entity.type
_entity.pdbx_description
1 polymer ?
#
loop_
_entity_poly.entity_id
_entity_poly.type
_entity_poly.pdbx_seq_one_letter_code
_entity_poly.pdbx_strand_id
1 'polypeptide(L)' 'MSRNGDLIERVAGPPAPYFETRRVRFDRRTYLVVCEAADNGCYIRVEEEGADPRWYLFRDEGSAALQ' A
#
# COMPACT_ATOMS: atom_id res chain seq x y z
N MET A 1 -13.95 12.50 -18.81
CA MET A 1 -12.74 12.85 -18.04
C MET A 1 -12.46 11.68 -17.11
N SER A 2 -11.45 10.86 -17.40
CA SER A 2 -11.16 9.68 -16.57
C SER A 2 -10.62 10.12 -15.20
N ARG A 3 -11.40 9.83 -14.15
CA ARG A 3 -10.96 9.87 -12.75
C ARG A 3 -10.03 8.68 -12.48
N ASN A 4 -8.80 8.72 -12.98
CA ASN A 4 -7.78 7.71 -12.68
C ASN A 4 -6.71 8.36 -11.80
N GLY A 5 -7.04 8.59 -10.54
CA GLY A 5 -6.17 9.23 -9.54
C GLY A 5 -5.52 8.24 -8.57
N ASP A 6 -5.22 7.01 -9.01
CA ASP A 6 -4.54 6.03 -8.18
C ASP A 6 -3.08 5.89 -8.66
N LEU A 7 -2.21 6.83 -8.27
CA LEU A 7 -0.78 6.71 -8.51
C LEU A 7 -0.19 5.72 -7.50
N ILE A 8 -0.07 4.46 -7.91
CA ILE A 8 0.61 3.40 -7.17
C ILE A 8 2.13 3.53 -7.42
N GLU A 9 2.89 3.99 -6.42
CA GLU A 9 4.35 4.13 -6.51
C GLU A 9 5.05 2.96 -5.82
N ARG A 10 6.06 2.34 -6.45
CA ARG A 10 6.88 1.31 -5.81
C ARG A 10 7.89 1.97 -4.85
N VAL A 11 7.87 1.56 -3.60
CA VAL A 11 8.73 2.09 -2.53
C VAL A 11 9.53 0.97 -1.85
N ALA A 12 10.54 1.34 -1.03
CA ALA A 12 11.29 0.36 -0.24
C ALA A 12 10.45 -0.22 0.92
N GLY A 13 9.54 0.58 1.46
CA GLY A 13 8.64 0.23 2.57
C GLY A 13 8.08 1.50 3.23
N PRO A 14 7.06 1.38 4.09
CA PRO A 14 6.54 2.49 4.88
C PRO A 14 7.56 2.98 5.92
N PRO A 15 7.47 4.25 6.36
CA PRO A 15 8.16 4.68 7.55
C PRO A 15 7.68 3.87 8.76
N ALA A 16 8.60 3.52 9.67
CA ALA A 16 8.24 2.92 10.95
C ALA A 16 7.82 4.01 11.96
N PRO A 17 6.82 3.76 12.82
CA PRO A 17 6.00 2.55 12.89
C PRO A 17 4.88 2.51 11.83
N TYR A 18 4.53 1.31 11.40
CA TYR A 18 3.35 1.03 10.57
C TYR A 18 2.61 -0.18 11.16
N PHE A 19 1.34 -0.31 10.84
CA PHE A 19 0.51 -1.43 11.28
C PHE A 19 -0.21 -2.07 10.09
N GLU A 20 -0.37 -3.39 10.14
CA GLU A 20 -1.14 -4.15 9.17
C GLU A 20 -2.63 -3.99 9.49
N THR A 21 -3.40 -3.45 8.54
CA THR A 21 -4.84 -3.22 8.70
C THR A 21 -5.66 -4.36 8.11
N ARG A 22 -5.20 -4.93 6.99
CA ARG A 22 -5.92 -6.00 6.29
C ARG A 22 -4.97 -6.90 5.52
N ARG A 23 -5.22 -8.21 5.57
CA ARG A 23 -4.51 -9.22 4.77
C ARG A 23 -5.48 -9.99 3.90
N VAL A 24 -5.24 -10.01 2.59
CA VAL A 24 -6.08 -10.69 1.60
C VAL A 24 -5.24 -11.66 0.80
N ARG A 25 -5.69 -12.90 0.67
CA ARG A 25 -5.09 -13.87 -0.24
C ARG A 25 -5.51 -13.53 -1.68
N PHE A 26 -4.56 -13.15 -2.53
CA PHE A 26 -4.83 -12.83 -3.93
C PHE A 26 -4.87 -14.10 -4.80
N ASP A 27 -3.90 -15.00 -4.58
CA ASP A 27 -3.86 -16.30 -5.25
C ASP A 27 -3.26 -17.39 -4.33
N ARG A 28 -2.86 -18.54 -4.89
CA ARG A 28 -2.32 -19.65 -4.11
C ARG A 28 -1.03 -19.30 -3.34
N ARG A 29 -0.22 -18.38 -3.84
CA ARG A 29 1.13 -18.03 -3.36
C ARG A 29 1.27 -16.55 -2.96
N THR A 30 0.30 -15.71 -3.32
CA THR A 30 0.37 -14.26 -3.15
C THR A 30 -0.62 -13.74 -2.12
N TYR A 31 -0.15 -12.88 -1.20
CA TYR A 31 -0.97 -12.07 -0.31
C TYR A 31 -0.80 -10.58 -0.62
N LEU A 32 -1.90 -9.84 -0.53
CA LEU A 32 -1.92 -8.39 -0.48
C LEU A 32 -2.19 -7.98 0.97
N VAL A 33 -1.27 -7.23 1.56
CA VAL A 33 -1.40 -6.70 2.90
C VAL A 33 -1.52 -5.19 2.81
N VAL A 34 -2.61 -4.64 3.32
CA VAL A 34 -2.80 -3.21 3.49
C VAL A 34 -2.14 -2.82 4.81
N CYS A 35 -1.27 -1.83 4.76
CA CYS A 35 -0.56 -1.27 5.89
C CYS A 35 -0.84 0.23 5.94
N GLU A 36 -0.94 0.78 7.15
CA GLU A 36 -1.07 2.20 7.38
C GLU A 36 0.09 2.67 8.26
N ALA A 37 0.70 3.78 7.88
CA ALA A 37 1.81 4.38 8.61
C ALA A 37 1.37 5.69 9.30
N ALA A 38 2.18 6.15 10.25
CA ALA A 38 1.85 7.32 11.08
C ALA A 38 1.70 8.65 10.30
N ASP A 39 2.17 8.70 9.05
CA ASP A 39 2.03 9.84 8.13
C ASP A 39 0.70 9.83 7.37
N ASN A 40 -0.26 9.00 7.78
CA ASN A 40 -1.51 8.71 7.06
C ASN A 40 -1.27 8.14 5.65
N GLY A 41 -0.08 7.62 5.37
CA GLY A 41 0.22 6.90 4.13
C GLY A 41 -0.42 5.51 4.13
N CYS A 42 -1.14 5.19 3.07
CA CYS A 42 -1.67 3.85 2.81
C CYS A 42 -0.68 3.08 1.93
N TYR A 43 -0.21 1.93 2.40
CA TYR A 43 0.77 1.10 1.71
C TYR A 43 0.21 -0.29 1.44
N ILE A 44 0.56 -0.87 0.29
CA ILE A 44 0.29 -2.26 -0.04
C ILE A 44 1.60 -3.03 -0.04
N ARG A 45 1.71 -4.04 0.83
CA ARG A 45 2.76 -5.05 0.79
C ARG A 45 2.25 -6.26 0.00
N VAL A 46 2.94 -6.59 -1.07
CA VAL A 46 2.74 -7.82 -1.84
C VAL A 46 3.73 -8.86 -1.32
N GLU A 47 3.21 -9.92 -0.72
CA GLU A 47 4.00 -11.05 -0.27
C GLU A 47 3.79 -12.23 -1.21
N GLU A 48 4.87 -12.72 -1.81
CA GLU A 48 4.87 -13.92 -2.63
C GLU A 48 5.73 -14.99 -1.97
N GLU A 49 5.26 -16.24 -1.99
CA GLU A 49 6.00 -17.38 -1.45
C GLU A 49 7.39 -17.50 -2.12
N GLY A 50 8.45 -17.34 -1.32
CA GLY A 50 9.84 -17.44 -1.77
C GLY A 50 10.43 -16.15 -2.37
N ALA A 51 9.75 -15.01 -2.26
CA ALA A 51 10.25 -13.71 -2.71
C ALA A 51 10.26 -12.67 -1.58
N ASP A 52 11.13 -11.67 -1.71
CA ASP A 52 11.11 -10.51 -0.83
C ASP A 52 9.81 -9.70 -1.03
N PRO A 53 9.25 -9.14 0.05
CA PRO A 53 8.03 -8.34 -0.03
C PRO A 53 8.23 -7.10 -0.90
N ARG A 54 7.24 -6.82 -1.75
CA ARG A 54 7.22 -5.63 -2.60
C ARG A 54 6.25 -4.62 -2.02
N TRP A 55 6.66 -3.36 -1.92
CA TRP A 55 5.86 -2.31 -1.32
C TRP A 55 5.40 -1.28 -2.33
N TYR A 56 4.17 -0.83 -2.16
CA TYR A 56 3.56 0.20 -2.98
C TYR A 56 2.87 1.23 -2.11
N LEU A 57 3.09 2.52 -2.37
CA LEU A 57 2.37 3.62 -1.74
C LEU A 57 1.15 3.96 -2.60
N PHE A 58 -0.01 4.02 -1.94
CA PHE A 58 -1.24 4.52 -2.54
C PHE A 58 -1.38 6.01 -2.15
N ARG A 59 -1.18 6.90 -3.12
CA ARG A 59 -1.41 8.34 -2.93
C ARG A 59 -2.83 8.67 -3.37
N ASP A 60 -3.68 9.04 -2.42
CA ASP A 60 -4.95 9.69 -2.74
C ASP A 60 -4.69 11.17 -3.01
N GLU A 61 -4.83 11.61 -4.26
CA GLU A 61 -4.78 13.04 -4.61
C GLU A 61 -5.97 13.83 -4.03
N GLY A 62 -6.95 13.16 -3.39
CA GLY A 62 -8.13 13.76 -2.78
C GLY A 62 -7.98 14.25 -1.34
N SER A 63 -6.94 13.86 -0.60
CA SER A 63 -6.86 14.16 0.85
C SER A 63 -6.18 15.48 1.18
N ALA A 64 -5.42 16.08 0.24
CA ALA A 64 -4.75 17.36 0.43
C ALA A 64 -5.68 18.59 0.31
N ALA A 65 -6.96 18.40 -0.02
CA ALA A 65 -7.94 19.46 -0.22
C ALA A 65 -8.78 19.81 1.03
N LEU A 66 -8.44 19.28 2.21
CA LEU A 66 -9.19 19.50 3.46
C LEU A 66 -8.30 19.95 4.65
N GLN A 67 -7.22 20.70 4.37
CA GLN A 67 -6.52 21.47 5.41
C GLN A 67 -6.62 22.97 5.16
#